data_AF-A0A948V315-F1
#
_entry.id   AF-A0A948V315-F1
#
_cell.length_a   1.000
_cell.length_b   1.000
_cell.length_c   1.000
_cell.angle_alpha   90.00
_cell.angle_beta   90.00
_cell.angle_gamma   90.00
#
_symmetry.space_group_name_H-M   'P 1'
#
loop_
_entity.id
_entity.type
_entity.pdbx_description
1 polymer ?
#
loop_
_entity_poly.entity_id
_entity_poly.type
_entity_poly.pdbx_seq_one_letter_code
_entity_poly.pdbx_strand_id
1 'polypeptide(L)'
;MIEKALTGSKKYWLWVFSLMVLAGIGIYFYLEQFKYGLGITGMSRDVSWGLYIGQFTFLVGVAASAVMVVLPFYLHNHKAFGRITILGEFLAITSVIMCLLFILVDLGQPTRFLNMILYPSPNSVLFWDMIVLNGYLFLNFLIGWTNLSAEYKGVEHPKWLKPFIYISIPWAFSIHTVTAFIYAGLPGRHFWLTAIMAARFLASAFASGPALLILLA
;
A
#
# COMPACT_ATOMS: atom_id res chain seq x y z
N MET A 1 19.06 -14.20 5.85
CA MET A 1 17.61 -14.27 5.58
C MET A 1 17.29 -14.21 4.10
N ILE A 2 17.85 -13.24 3.34
CA ILE A 2 17.70 -13.16 1.88
C ILE A 2 18.22 -14.42 1.17
N GLU A 3 19.28 -15.04 1.69
CA GLU A 3 19.85 -16.30 1.17
C GLU A 3 18.81 -17.42 1.02
N LYS A 4 17.81 -17.51 1.92
CA LYS A 4 16.75 -18.51 1.82
C LYS A 4 15.76 -18.24 0.68
N ALA A 5 15.64 -16.98 0.24
CA ALA A 5 14.88 -16.63 -0.95
C ALA A 5 15.60 -17.05 -2.25
N LEU A 6 16.89 -17.37 -2.19
CA LEU A 6 17.66 -17.86 -3.33
C LEU A 6 17.73 -19.40 -3.38
N THR A 7 16.98 -20.08 -2.51
CA THR A 7 16.92 -21.54 -2.45
C THR A 7 15.48 -22.01 -2.56
N GLY A 8 15.19 -22.94 -3.46
CA GLY A 8 13.83 -23.43 -3.64
C GLY A 8 13.71 -24.60 -4.61
N SER A 9 12.54 -25.23 -4.61
CA SER A 9 12.22 -26.34 -5.51
C SER A 9 12.07 -25.88 -6.97
N LYS A 10 11.99 -26.82 -7.91
CA LYS A 10 11.66 -26.51 -9.32
C LYS A 10 10.33 -25.73 -9.45
N LYS A 11 9.34 -26.05 -8.62
CA LYS A 11 8.04 -25.34 -8.61
C LYS A 11 8.19 -23.90 -8.14
N TYR A 12 9.01 -23.66 -7.12
CA TYR A 12 9.33 -22.32 -6.64
C TYR A 12 9.96 -21.48 -7.75
N TRP A 13 11.00 -22.01 -8.42
CA TRP A 13 11.66 -21.29 -9.50
C TRP A 13 10.77 -21.06 -10.73
N LEU A 14 9.90 -22.02 -11.06
CA LEU A 14 8.89 -21.84 -12.11
C LEU A 14 7.92 -20.70 -11.78
N TRP A 15 7.49 -20.60 -10.52
CA TRP A 15 6.64 -19.51 -10.05
C TRP A 15 7.35 -18.17 -10.13
N VAL A 16 8.59 -18.07 -9.61
CA VAL A 16 9.40 -16.85 -9.69
C VAL A 16 9.62 -16.42 -11.14
N PHE A 17 9.98 -17.36 -12.03
CA PHE A 17 10.15 -17.07 -13.45
C PHE A 17 8.86 -16.54 -14.09
N SER A 18 7.71 -17.18 -13.80
CA SER A 18 6.41 -16.71 -14.31
C SER A 18 6.11 -15.27 -13.88
N LEU A 19 6.36 -14.93 -12.61
CA LEU A 19 6.19 -13.57 -12.11
C LEU A 19 7.14 -12.58 -12.78
N MET A 20 8.40 -12.96 -13.01
CA MET A 20 9.38 -12.13 -13.71
C MET A 20 8.99 -11.87 -15.17
N VAL A 21 8.43 -12.87 -15.85
CA VAL A 21 7.90 -12.69 -17.22
C VAL A 21 6.74 -11.70 -17.22
N LEU A 22 5.78 -11.84 -16.29
CA LEU A 22 4.66 -10.90 -16.16
C LEU A 22 5.14 -9.47 -15.84
N ALA A 23 6.12 -9.33 -14.95
CA ALA A 23 6.74 -8.03 -14.66
C ALA A 23 7.44 -7.44 -15.88
N GLY A 24 8.15 -8.26 -16.67
CA GLY A 24 8.78 -7.86 -17.92
C GLY A 24 7.78 -7.37 -18.97
N ILE A 25 6.64 -8.06 -19.10
CA ILE A 25 5.52 -7.62 -19.96
C ILE A 25 4.99 -6.26 -19.48
N GLY A 26 4.80 -6.10 -18.17
CA GLY A 26 4.36 -4.83 -17.59
C GLY A 26 5.32 -3.67 -17.85
N ILE A 27 6.63 -3.90 -17.69
CA ILE A 27 7.68 -2.92 -18.00
C ILE A 27 7.65 -2.56 -19.48
N TYR A 28 7.53 -3.54 -20.37
CA TYR A 28 7.45 -3.30 -21.81
C TYR A 28 6.29 -2.37 -22.18
N PHE A 29 5.08 -2.65 -21.70
CA PHE A 29 3.93 -1.77 -21.97
C PHE A 29 4.04 -0.41 -21.30
N TYR A 30 4.67 -0.33 -20.12
CA TYR A 30 4.96 0.96 -19.50
C TYR A 30 5.96 1.80 -20.32
N LEU A 31 6.96 1.17 -20.96
CA LEU A 31 7.87 1.88 -21.87
C LEU A 31 7.15 2.43 -23.10
N GLU A 32 6.18 1.69 -23.65
CA GLU A 32 5.33 2.19 -24.73
C GLU A 32 4.43 3.34 -24.27
N GLN A 33 3.84 3.24 -23.06
CA GLN A 33 3.13 4.35 -22.44
C GLN A 33 4.02 5.58 -22.22
N PHE A 34 5.27 5.40 -21.82
CA PHE A 34 6.19 6.52 -21.60
C PHE A 34 6.49 7.28 -22.90
N LYS A 35 6.48 6.60 -24.05
CA LYS A 35 6.66 7.22 -25.38
C LYS A 35 5.38 7.86 -25.91
N TYR A 36 4.25 7.15 -25.81
CA TYR A 36 2.98 7.58 -26.39
C TYR A 36 2.19 8.55 -25.49
N GLY A 37 2.41 8.46 -24.18
CA GLY A 37 1.61 9.11 -23.14
C GLY A 37 0.46 8.25 -22.64
N LEU A 38 -0.26 8.77 -21.64
CA LEU A 38 -1.34 8.05 -20.94
C LEU A 38 -2.52 7.63 -21.84
N GLY A 39 -2.66 8.19 -23.05
CA GLY A 39 -3.73 7.83 -23.98
C GLY A 39 -3.76 6.35 -24.37
N ILE A 40 -2.63 5.64 -24.30
CA ILE A 40 -2.55 4.20 -24.60
C ILE A 40 -3.37 3.34 -23.62
N THR A 41 -3.63 3.86 -22.41
CA THR A 41 -4.41 3.18 -21.37
C THR A 41 -5.91 3.16 -21.65
N GLY A 42 -6.38 3.88 -22.67
CA GLY A 42 -7.81 4.08 -22.95
C GLY A 42 -8.48 5.10 -22.04
N MET A 43 -7.73 5.79 -21.17
CA MET A 43 -8.25 6.93 -20.41
C MET A 43 -8.65 8.06 -21.36
N SER A 44 -9.72 8.77 -20.99
CA SER A 44 -10.28 9.87 -21.77
C SER A 44 -10.30 11.15 -20.94
N ARG A 45 -10.73 12.25 -21.56
CA ARG A 45 -10.96 13.50 -20.83
C ARG A 45 -12.03 13.33 -19.74
N ASP A 46 -13.05 12.53 -20.03
CA ASP A 46 -14.18 12.31 -19.12
C ASP A 46 -13.85 11.25 -18.06
N VAL A 47 -12.98 10.28 -18.37
CA VAL A 47 -12.50 9.24 -17.44
C VAL A 47 -10.98 9.30 -17.40
N SER A 48 -10.47 10.27 -16.65
CA SER A 48 -9.03 10.52 -16.50
C SER A 48 -8.34 9.59 -15.51
N TRP A 49 -9.11 8.85 -14.71
CA TRP A 49 -8.63 7.85 -13.76
C TRP A 49 -9.19 6.49 -14.14
N GLY A 50 -8.32 5.63 -14.64
CA GLY A 50 -8.64 4.28 -15.08
C GLY A 50 -8.12 3.22 -14.12
N LEU A 51 -7.50 2.19 -14.70
CA LEU A 51 -7.01 1.03 -13.95
C LEU A 51 -5.99 1.39 -12.86
N TYR A 52 -5.10 2.35 -13.10
CA TYR A 52 -4.05 2.68 -12.13
C TYR A 52 -4.61 3.20 -10.81
N ILE A 53 -5.47 4.24 -10.85
CA ILE A 53 -6.07 4.79 -9.63
C ILE A 53 -7.09 3.83 -9.00
N GLY A 54 -7.78 3.02 -9.80
CA GLY A 54 -8.63 1.93 -9.30
C GLY A 54 -7.85 0.88 -8.50
N GLN A 55 -6.72 0.41 -9.03
CA GLN A 55 -5.85 -0.56 -8.34
C GLN A 55 -5.16 0.05 -7.12
N PHE A 56 -4.67 1.29 -7.23
CA PHE A 56 -4.17 2.07 -6.10
C PHE A 56 -5.17 2.06 -4.94
N THR A 57 -6.44 2.38 -5.22
CA THR A 57 -7.49 2.46 -4.20
C THR A 57 -7.77 1.10 -3.54
N PHE A 58 -7.82 0.05 -4.35
CA PHE A 58 -7.97 -1.31 -3.85
C PHE A 58 -6.81 -1.71 -2.93
N LEU A 59 -5.57 -1.45 -3.36
CA LEU A 59 -4.36 -1.82 -2.64
C LEU A 59 -4.11 -0.99 -1.39
N VAL A 60 -4.52 0.29 -1.38
CA VAL A 60 -4.61 1.06 -0.13
C VAL A 60 -5.51 0.30 0.85
N GLY A 61 -6.67 -0.18 0.40
CA GLY A 61 -7.56 -1.04 1.19
C GLY A 61 -6.88 -2.33 1.68
N VAL A 62 -6.14 -3.03 0.82
CA VAL A 62 -5.38 -4.24 1.20
C VAL A 62 -4.33 -3.94 2.26
N ALA A 63 -3.69 -2.77 2.21
CA ALA A 63 -2.71 -2.35 3.21
C ALA A 63 -3.29 -2.22 4.63
N ALA A 64 -4.61 -2.09 4.77
CA ALA A 64 -5.30 -2.10 6.06
C ALA A 64 -5.23 -3.46 6.79
N SER A 65 -4.90 -4.54 6.09
CA SER A 65 -4.75 -5.87 6.68
C SER A 65 -3.81 -5.88 7.89
N ALA A 66 -2.70 -5.12 7.84
CA ALA A 66 -1.79 -4.97 8.97
C ALA A 66 -2.48 -4.41 10.21
N VAL A 67 -3.22 -3.29 10.06
CA VAL A 67 -3.86 -2.63 11.22
C VAL A 67 -4.91 -3.52 11.86
N MET A 68 -5.63 -4.32 11.06
CA MET A 68 -6.67 -5.23 11.55
C MET A 68 -6.13 -6.35 12.44
N VAL A 69 -4.85 -6.70 12.29
CA VAL A 69 -4.19 -7.72 13.11
C VAL A 69 -3.38 -7.08 14.26
N VAL A 70 -2.78 -5.92 14.01
CA VAL A 70 -2.03 -5.12 15.00
C VAL A 70 -2.96 -4.63 16.11
N LEU A 71 -4.17 -4.15 15.79
CA LEU A 71 -5.13 -3.61 16.77
C LEU A 71 -5.49 -4.63 17.88
N PRO A 72 -6.01 -5.84 17.58
CA PRO A 72 -6.30 -6.85 18.60
C PRO A 72 -5.06 -7.28 19.41
N PHE A 73 -3.91 -7.40 18.74
CA PHE A 73 -2.69 -7.86 19.41
C PHE A 73 -2.15 -6.84 20.41
N TYR A 74 -2.08 -5.55 20.02
CA TYR A 74 -1.43 -4.51 20.83
C TYR A 74 -2.37 -3.70 21.72
N LEU A 75 -3.66 -3.53 21.36
CA LEU A 75 -4.65 -2.82 22.19
C LEU A 75 -5.46 -3.78 23.06
N HIS A 76 -5.80 -4.97 22.56
CA HIS A 76 -6.64 -5.93 23.27
C HIS A 76 -5.86 -7.13 23.84
N ASN A 77 -4.52 -7.13 23.74
CA ASN A 77 -3.62 -8.18 24.25
C ASN A 77 -3.97 -9.60 23.74
N HIS A 78 -4.58 -9.73 22.57
CA HIS A 78 -4.88 -11.03 21.96
C HIS A 78 -3.64 -11.62 21.29
N LYS A 79 -2.85 -12.37 22.06
CA LYS A 79 -1.58 -12.98 21.61
C LYS A 79 -1.71 -13.96 20.44
N ALA A 80 -2.91 -14.47 20.16
CA ALA A 80 -3.20 -15.37 19.04
C ALA A 80 -2.83 -14.79 17.67
N PHE A 81 -2.77 -13.45 17.55
CA PHE A 81 -2.50 -12.76 16.29
C PHE A 81 -1.02 -12.54 15.99
N GLY A 82 -0.08 -12.83 16.90
CA GLY A 82 1.34 -12.44 16.77
C GLY A 82 2.02 -12.87 15.46
N ARG A 83 1.83 -14.12 15.02
CA ARG A 83 2.40 -14.61 13.74
C ARG A 83 1.70 -14.05 12.53
N ILE A 84 0.38 -13.85 12.63
CA ILE A 84 -0.44 -13.25 11.57
C ILE A 84 -0.07 -11.77 11.41
N THR A 85 0.35 -11.09 12.49
CA THR A 85 0.79 -9.69 12.46
C THR A 85 1.96 -9.51 11.50
N ILE A 86 2.94 -10.41 11.52
CA ILE A 86 4.08 -10.37 10.60
C ILE A 86 3.59 -10.49 9.15
N LEU A 87 2.72 -11.46 8.85
CA LEU A 87 2.16 -11.61 7.50
C LEU A 87 1.37 -10.37 7.06
N GLY A 88 0.56 -9.79 7.96
CA GLY A 88 -0.18 -8.55 7.69
C GLY A 88 0.73 -7.37 7.41
N GLU A 89 1.80 -7.17 8.19
CA GLU A 89 2.79 -6.10 8.00
C GLU A 89 3.49 -6.23 6.64
N PHE A 90 3.91 -7.43 6.24
CA PHE A 90 4.53 -7.65 4.92
C PHE A 90 3.55 -7.47 3.77
N LEU A 91 2.28 -7.89 3.93
CA LEU A 91 1.23 -7.64 2.95
C LEU A 91 0.98 -6.13 2.78
N ALA A 92 1.01 -5.36 3.87
CA ALA A 92 0.91 -3.91 3.83
C ALA A 92 2.10 -3.28 3.11
N ILE A 93 3.34 -3.71 3.39
CA ILE A 93 4.54 -3.22 2.68
C ILE A 93 4.39 -3.43 1.17
N THR A 94 4.07 -4.65 0.73
CA THR A 94 3.93 -4.94 -0.71
C THR A 94 2.81 -4.13 -1.34
N SER A 95 1.68 -3.97 -0.63
CA SER A 95 0.52 -3.22 -1.13
C SER A 95 0.84 -1.74 -1.28
N VAL A 96 1.50 -1.12 -0.30
CA VAL A 96 1.87 0.30 -0.35
C VAL A 96 2.93 0.57 -1.43
N ILE A 97 3.90 -0.34 -1.62
CA ILE A 97 4.86 -0.23 -2.74
C ILE A 97 4.11 -0.22 -4.08
N MET A 98 3.17 -1.14 -4.27
CA MET A 98 2.35 -1.16 -5.49
C MET A 98 1.47 0.10 -5.62
N CYS A 99 0.92 0.64 -4.53
CA CYS A 99 0.21 1.92 -4.54
C CYS A 99 1.09 3.06 -5.05
N LEU A 100 2.31 3.19 -4.53
CA LEU A 100 3.27 4.21 -4.95
C LEU A 100 3.66 4.03 -6.43
N LEU A 101 3.84 2.78 -6.89
CA LEU A 101 4.09 2.50 -8.30
C LEU A 101 2.90 2.89 -9.17
N PHE A 102 1.66 2.59 -8.77
CA PHE A 102 0.47 2.98 -9.54
C PHE A 102 0.32 4.49 -9.64
N ILE A 103 0.58 5.24 -8.57
CA ILE A 103 0.59 6.70 -8.62
C ILE A 103 1.70 7.18 -9.58
N LEU A 104 2.90 6.61 -9.49
CA LEU A 104 4.03 7.03 -10.32
C LEU A 104 3.78 6.82 -11.81
N VAL A 105 3.21 5.66 -12.20
CA VAL A 105 2.93 5.36 -13.61
C VAL A 105 1.71 6.12 -14.15
N ASP A 106 0.81 6.57 -13.28
CA ASP A 106 -0.34 7.42 -13.65
C ASP A 106 0.07 8.88 -13.89
N LEU A 107 1.27 9.31 -13.47
CA LEU A 107 1.77 10.65 -13.75
C LEU A 107 2.03 10.82 -15.25
N GLY A 108 1.49 11.91 -15.83
CA GLY A 108 1.78 12.27 -17.22
C GLY A 108 3.24 12.65 -17.48
N GLN A 109 3.99 13.06 -16.44
CA GLN A 109 5.42 13.35 -16.52
C GLN A 109 6.15 12.80 -15.28
N PRO A 110 6.43 11.49 -15.23
CA PRO A 110 6.94 10.85 -14.02
C PRO A 110 8.38 11.27 -13.70
N THR A 111 9.14 11.81 -14.65
CA THR A 111 10.49 12.36 -14.42
C THR A 111 10.52 13.54 -13.44
N ARG A 112 9.36 14.18 -13.21
CA ARG A 112 9.21 15.31 -12.29
C ARG A 112 8.72 14.92 -10.90
N PHE A 113 8.62 13.63 -10.57
CA PHE A 113 8.03 13.18 -9.30
C PHE A 113 8.75 13.77 -8.06
N LEU A 114 10.07 13.97 -8.13
CA LEU A 114 10.85 14.58 -7.04
C LEU A 114 10.41 16.01 -6.70
N ASN A 115 9.73 16.70 -7.62
CA ASN A 115 9.19 18.03 -7.37
C ASN A 115 8.16 18.03 -6.23
N MET A 116 7.46 16.92 -5.97
CA MET A 116 6.55 16.83 -4.82
C MET A 116 7.28 16.93 -3.47
N ILE A 117 8.57 16.57 -3.43
CA ILE A 117 9.42 16.67 -2.23
C ILE A 117 10.15 18.01 -2.21
N LEU A 118 10.73 18.42 -3.35
CA LEU A 118 11.52 19.65 -3.45
C LEU A 118 10.67 20.92 -3.36
N TYR A 119 9.41 20.85 -3.79
CA TYR A 119 8.46 21.97 -3.80
C TYR A 119 7.16 21.55 -3.10
N PRO A 120 7.17 21.43 -1.75
CA PRO A 120 6.03 20.92 -1.01
C PRO A 120 4.82 21.86 -1.16
N SER A 121 3.63 21.26 -1.36
CA SER A 121 2.36 21.98 -1.53
C SER A 121 1.32 21.54 -0.48
N PRO A 122 1.37 22.05 0.76
CA PRO A 122 0.50 21.60 1.86
C PRO A 122 -1.01 21.81 1.63
N ASN A 123 -1.39 22.68 0.70
CA ASN A 123 -2.79 22.90 0.31
C ASN A 123 -3.34 21.80 -0.62
N SER A 124 -2.50 20.87 -1.10
CA SER A 124 -2.90 19.79 -2.00
C SER A 124 -3.13 18.49 -1.23
N VAL A 125 -4.26 17.83 -1.47
CA VAL A 125 -4.54 16.50 -0.88
C VAL A 125 -3.56 15.44 -1.41
N LEU A 126 -3.11 15.53 -2.67
CA LEU A 126 -2.12 14.63 -3.25
C LEU A 126 -0.74 14.75 -2.57
N PHE A 127 -0.40 15.93 -2.04
CA PHE A 127 0.80 16.09 -1.23
C PHE A 127 0.69 15.31 0.08
N TRP A 128 -0.46 15.40 0.76
CA TRP A 128 -0.71 14.62 1.96
C TRP A 128 -0.74 13.12 1.70
N ASP A 129 -1.27 12.68 0.56
CA ASP A 129 -1.28 11.27 0.15
C ASP A 129 0.14 10.71 0.05
N MET A 130 1.04 11.45 -0.59
CA MET A 130 2.47 11.12 -0.65
C MET A 130 3.08 11.01 0.77
N ILE A 131 2.79 11.95 1.67
CA ILE A 131 3.30 11.92 3.05
C ILE A 131 2.78 10.69 3.81
N VAL A 132 1.47 10.42 3.77
CA VAL A 132 0.88 9.32 4.54
C VAL A 132 1.33 7.96 4.00
N LEU A 133 1.41 7.77 2.68
CA LEU A 133 1.85 6.51 2.09
C LEU A 133 3.33 6.23 2.39
N ASN A 134 4.21 7.21 2.22
CA ASN A 134 5.64 7.04 2.55
C ASN A 134 5.86 6.84 4.04
N GLY A 135 5.15 7.59 4.89
CA GLY A 135 5.19 7.41 6.34
C GLY A 135 4.70 6.03 6.77
N TYR A 136 3.61 5.54 6.16
CA TYR A 136 3.09 4.21 6.47
C TYR A 136 4.03 3.12 6.00
N LEU A 137 4.64 3.26 4.81
CA LEU A 137 5.64 2.33 4.30
C LEU A 137 6.83 2.23 5.25
N PHE A 138 7.35 3.38 5.70
CA PHE A 138 8.45 3.43 6.68
C PHE A 138 8.10 2.72 7.98
N LEU A 139 6.92 3.02 8.55
CA LEU A 139 6.46 2.39 9.78
C LEU A 139 6.30 0.88 9.62
N ASN A 140 5.63 0.40 8.57
CA ASN A 140 5.47 -1.04 8.34
C ASN A 140 6.80 -1.73 8.10
N PHE A 141 7.74 -1.09 7.38
CA PHE A 141 9.06 -1.68 7.15
C PHE A 141 9.84 -1.81 8.47
N LEU A 142 9.86 -0.74 9.28
CA LEU A 142 10.53 -0.75 10.59
C LEU A 142 9.93 -1.80 11.53
N ILE A 143 8.60 -1.84 11.63
CA ILE A 143 7.88 -2.74 12.52
C ILE A 143 7.98 -4.19 12.02
N GLY A 144 7.63 -4.44 10.76
CA GLY A 144 7.68 -5.75 10.11
C GLY A 144 9.06 -6.39 10.15
N TRP A 145 10.11 -5.63 9.82
CA TRP A 145 11.47 -6.14 9.85
C TRP A 145 11.94 -6.50 11.27
N THR A 146 11.59 -5.66 12.25
CA THR A 146 11.99 -5.86 13.65
C THR A 146 11.22 -7.04 14.26
N ASN A 147 9.91 -7.14 14.02
CA ASN A 147 9.07 -8.25 14.47
C ASN A 147 9.51 -9.58 13.86
N LEU A 148 9.78 -9.61 12.55
CA LEU A 148 10.29 -10.81 11.88
C LEU A 148 11.65 -11.25 12.44
N SER A 149 12.54 -10.30 12.70
CA SER A 149 13.86 -10.59 13.28
C SER A 149 13.76 -11.14 14.71
N ALA A 150 12.79 -10.65 15.50
CA ALA A 150 12.54 -11.12 16.86
C ALA A 150 11.94 -12.53 16.87
N GLU A 151 10.91 -12.78 16.02
CA GLU A 151 10.29 -14.10 15.86
C GLU A 151 11.33 -15.15 15.40
N TYR A 152 12.20 -14.80 14.44
CA TYR A 152 13.26 -15.71 13.98
C TYR A 152 14.24 -16.11 15.10
N LYS A 153 14.52 -15.19 16.02
CA LYS A 153 15.40 -15.43 17.17
C LYS A 153 14.67 -16.05 18.37
N GLY A 154 13.35 -16.21 18.29
CA GLY A 154 12.53 -16.68 19.41
C GLY A 154 12.54 -15.74 20.61
N VAL A 155 12.80 -14.45 20.40
CA VAL A 155 12.81 -13.43 21.46
C VAL A 155 11.66 -12.46 21.28
N GLU A 156 11.26 -11.77 22.36
CA GLU A 156 10.31 -10.68 22.26
C GLU A 156 10.90 -9.50 21.46
N HIS A 157 10.05 -8.80 20.71
CA HIS A 157 10.46 -7.58 20.02
C HIS A 157 10.92 -6.52 21.03
N PRO A 158 11.88 -5.65 20.66
CA PRO A 158 12.43 -4.69 21.58
C PRO A 158 11.38 -3.64 22.01
N LYS A 159 11.42 -3.24 23.28
CA LYS A 159 10.43 -2.31 23.86
C LYS A 159 10.41 -0.93 23.17
N TRP A 160 11.51 -0.51 22.53
CA TRP A 160 11.58 0.74 21.79
C TRP A 160 10.70 0.74 20.52
N LEU A 161 10.24 -0.42 20.05
CA LEU A 161 9.36 -0.53 18.89
C LEU A 161 7.91 -0.12 19.22
N LYS A 162 7.51 -0.21 20.49
CA LYS A 162 6.12 0.05 20.92
C LYS A 162 5.57 1.41 20.52
N PRO A 163 6.30 2.54 20.67
CA PRO A 163 5.83 3.83 20.18
C PRO A 163 5.52 3.84 18.68
N PHE A 164 6.36 3.21 17.84
CA PHE A 164 6.14 3.14 16.39
C PHE A 164 4.89 2.34 16.04
N ILE A 165 4.63 1.25 16.76
CA ILE A 165 3.40 0.46 16.63
C ILE A 165 2.17 1.29 17.00
N TYR A 166 2.22 2.04 18.10
CA TYR A 166 1.09 2.92 18.46
C TYR A 166 0.90 4.05 17.47
N ILE A 167 1.97 4.55 16.83
CA ILE A 167 1.89 5.56 15.76
C ILE A 167 1.35 4.96 14.47
N SER A 168 1.65 3.70 14.14
CA SER A 168 1.18 3.08 12.90
C SER A 168 -0.33 2.87 12.87
N ILE A 169 -0.98 2.75 14.03
CA ILE A 169 -2.44 2.66 14.15
C ILE A 169 -3.13 3.90 13.56
N PRO A 170 -2.98 5.13 14.10
CA PRO A 170 -3.61 6.31 13.50
C PRO A 170 -3.10 6.56 12.08
N TRP A 171 -1.86 6.20 11.76
CA TRP A 171 -1.33 6.32 10.40
C TRP A 171 -2.06 5.45 9.38
N ALA A 172 -2.48 4.25 9.78
CA ALA A 172 -3.32 3.39 8.95
C ALA A 172 -4.68 4.04 8.68
N PHE A 173 -5.33 4.65 9.68
CA PHE A 173 -6.57 5.40 9.45
C PHE A 173 -6.33 6.60 8.53
N SER A 174 -5.17 7.27 8.65
CA SER A 174 -4.79 8.41 7.82
C SER A 174 -4.66 8.05 6.34
N ILE A 175 -4.03 6.93 5.98
CA ILE A 175 -3.90 6.55 4.55
C ILE A 175 -5.28 6.41 3.89
N HIS A 176 -6.24 5.76 4.55
CA HIS A 176 -7.60 5.60 4.01
C HIS A 176 -8.36 6.91 3.95
N THR A 177 -8.20 7.74 4.98
CA THR A 177 -8.89 9.03 5.07
C THR A 177 -8.38 10.01 4.00
N VAL A 178 -7.07 10.08 3.79
CA VAL A 178 -6.48 10.94 2.76
C VAL A 178 -6.83 10.44 1.37
N THR A 179 -6.75 9.13 1.11
CA THR A 179 -7.23 8.57 -0.17
C THR A 179 -8.71 8.87 -0.39
N ALA A 180 -9.56 8.77 0.64
CA ALA A 180 -10.97 9.16 0.52
C ALA A 180 -11.15 10.66 0.18
N PHE A 181 -10.31 11.53 0.73
CA PHE A 181 -10.32 12.96 0.42
C PHE A 181 -9.83 13.26 -0.99
N ILE A 182 -8.95 12.45 -1.57
CA ILE A 182 -8.60 12.56 -3.00
C ILE A 182 -9.86 12.42 -3.86
N TYR A 183 -10.69 11.42 -3.57
CA TYR A 183 -11.94 11.19 -4.29
C TYR A 183 -13.00 12.26 -4.03
N ALA A 184 -13.21 12.62 -2.75
CA ALA A 184 -14.16 13.68 -2.39
C ALA A 184 -13.73 15.06 -2.92
N GLY A 185 -12.44 15.27 -3.11
CA GLY A 185 -11.85 16.50 -3.65
C GLY A 185 -12.01 16.68 -5.16
N LEU A 186 -12.77 15.84 -5.86
CA LEU A 186 -13.10 15.97 -7.28
C LEU A 186 -14.53 16.54 -7.48
N PRO A 187 -14.69 17.87 -7.65
CA PRO A 187 -16.02 18.49 -7.70
C PRO A 187 -16.91 17.99 -8.85
N GLY A 188 -16.30 17.55 -9.97
CA GLY A 188 -17.00 17.01 -11.12
C GLY A 188 -17.58 15.60 -10.92
N ARG A 189 -17.42 15.01 -9.74
CA ARG A 189 -17.88 13.64 -9.42
C ARG A 189 -18.76 13.67 -8.17
N HIS A 190 -20.01 14.10 -8.34
CA HIS A 190 -20.97 14.24 -7.24
C HIS A 190 -21.17 12.97 -6.39
N PHE A 191 -21.05 11.78 -6.99
CA PHE A 191 -21.10 10.53 -6.25
C PHE A 191 -19.98 10.41 -5.20
N TRP A 192 -18.83 11.04 -5.44
CA TRP A 192 -17.70 11.04 -4.52
C TRP A 192 -17.69 12.19 -3.53
N LEU A 193 -18.35 13.31 -3.88
CA LEU A 193 -18.43 14.51 -3.07
C LEU A 193 -19.40 14.35 -1.88
N THR A 194 -19.02 13.54 -0.90
CA THR A 194 -19.85 13.24 0.28
C THR A 194 -19.00 13.27 1.56
N ALA A 195 -19.56 13.77 2.66
CA ALA A 195 -18.87 13.81 3.95
C ALA A 195 -18.59 12.40 4.52
N ILE A 196 -19.39 11.40 4.15
CA ILE A 196 -19.23 10.01 4.61
C ILE A 196 -18.13 9.24 3.85
N MET A 197 -17.47 9.85 2.86
CA MET A 197 -16.51 9.16 2.00
C MET A 197 -15.37 8.51 2.79
N ALA A 198 -14.81 9.21 3.77
CA ALA A 198 -13.75 8.68 4.64
C ALA A 198 -14.19 7.42 5.39
N ALA A 199 -15.39 7.43 5.99
CA ALA A 199 -15.94 6.28 6.69
C ALA A 199 -16.21 5.09 5.75
N ARG A 200 -16.70 5.36 4.52
CA ARG A 200 -16.92 4.32 3.51
C ARG A 200 -15.62 3.65 3.06
N PHE A 201 -14.56 4.42 2.84
CA PHE A 201 -13.24 3.92 2.50
C PHE A 201 -12.63 3.08 3.60
N LEU A 202 -12.78 3.50 4.86
CA LEU A 202 -12.29 2.74 5.99
C LEU A 202 -13.04 1.41 6.15
N ALA A 203 -14.37 1.42 6.00
CA ALA A 203 -15.19 0.21 6.06
C ALA A 203 -14.83 -0.78 4.95
N SER A 204 -14.63 -0.32 3.71
CA SER A 204 -14.23 -1.19 2.61
C SER A 204 -12.81 -1.73 2.78
N ALA A 205 -11.89 -0.92 3.29
CA ALA A 205 -10.53 -1.34 3.61
C ALA A 205 -10.48 -2.44 4.67
N PHE A 206 -11.27 -2.28 5.74
CA PHE A 206 -11.41 -3.30 6.80
C PHE A 206 -12.14 -4.57 6.35
N ALA A 207 -12.81 -4.54 5.20
CA ALA A 207 -13.33 -5.73 4.56
C ALA A 207 -12.29 -6.38 3.62
N SER A 208 -11.67 -5.62 2.72
CA SER A 208 -10.78 -6.16 1.69
C SER A 208 -9.44 -6.65 2.22
N GLY A 209 -8.83 -5.92 3.18
CA GLY A 209 -7.55 -6.29 3.78
C GLY A 209 -7.59 -7.67 4.45
N PRO A 210 -8.46 -7.89 5.45
CA PRO A 210 -8.61 -9.20 6.09
C PRO A 210 -9.04 -10.30 5.13
N ALA A 211 -9.91 -10.01 4.15
CA ALA A 211 -10.32 -11.01 3.16
C ALA A 211 -9.12 -11.55 2.37
N LEU A 212 -8.22 -10.69 1.91
CA LEU A 212 -7.02 -11.14 1.21
C LEU A 212 -6.04 -11.85 2.16
N LEU A 213 -5.91 -11.36 3.39
CA LEU A 213 -5.06 -11.99 4.40
C LEU A 213 -5.52 -13.43 4.70
N ILE A 214 -6.84 -13.67 4.79
CA ILE A 214 -7.43 -15.02 4.98
C ILE A 214 -7.11 -15.94 3.79
N LEU A 215 -7.10 -15.42 2.56
CA LEU A 215 -6.76 -16.22 1.38
C LEU A 215 -5.27 -16.60 1.32
N LEU A 216 -4.41 -15.84 1.99
CA LEU A 216 -2.95 -16.03 1.99
C LEU A 216 -2.43 -16.80 3.21
N ALA A 217 -3.20 -16.85 4.30
CA ALA A 217 -2.85 -17.50 5.56
C ALA A 217 -3.09 -19.02 5.53
#